data_AF-A0AAE8ZXY8-F1
#
_entry.id   AF-A0AAE8ZXY8-F1
#
_cell.length_a   1.000
_cell.length_b   1.000
_cell.length_c   1.000
_cell.angle_alpha   90.00
_cell.angle_beta   90.00
_cell.angle_gamma   90.00
#
_symmetry.space_group_name_H-M   'P 1'
#
loop_
_entity.id
_entity.type
_entity.pdbx_description
1 polymer ?
#
loop_
_entity_poly.entity_id
_entity_poly.type
_entity_poly.pdbx_seq_one_letter_code
_entity_poly.pdbx_strand_id
1 'polypeptide(L)'
;MAFWTIVAGYLSGTNVNQRLRYVQDSFMRYYGQDPMELNIVIAQYWDASPDLIRDTWIGIGLLSIVSFASLLIIVLFGFLIVSELRNQILFLSANTRRQQTQLTIALVIQTITPTVACFLPCFFSWYQPMFGINVGQWLQNTSSIVMSMFPVIDPLSTIFVLPTFRRQVKNVLFRTAKSKTNSATTPSRATRTNATCF
;
A
#
# COMPACT_ATOMS: atom_id res chain seq x y z
N MET A 1 -12.63 6.11 4.40
CA MET A 1 -13.57 5.11 3.82
C MET A 1 -15.02 5.55 3.87
N ALA A 2 -15.60 5.88 5.03
CA ALA A 2 -17.02 6.29 5.13
C ALA A 2 -17.42 7.45 4.20
N PHE A 3 -16.58 8.49 4.10
CA PHE A 3 -16.82 9.59 3.18
C PHE A 3 -16.85 9.15 1.70
N TRP A 4 -15.88 8.33 1.29
CA TRP A 4 -15.81 7.79 -0.07
C TRP A 4 -17.04 6.95 -0.39
N THR A 5 -17.48 6.08 0.53
CA THR A 5 -18.68 5.25 0.32
C THR A 5 -19.96 6.07 0.25
N ILE A 6 -20.05 7.17 1.00
CA ILE A 6 -21.21 8.07 0.96
C ILE A 6 -21.23 8.83 -0.36
N VAL A 7 -20.10 9.42 -0.78
CA VAL A 7 -20.01 10.18 -2.03
C VAL A 7 -20.22 9.25 -3.23
N ALA A 8 -19.52 8.11 -3.28
CA ALA A 8 -19.69 7.12 -4.34
C ALA A 8 -21.10 6.52 -4.33
N GLY A 9 -21.66 6.21 -3.17
CA GLY A 9 -23.01 5.67 -3.05
C GLY A 9 -24.09 6.67 -3.48
N TYR A 10 -23.96 7.93 -3.08
CA TYR A 10 -24.87 9.00 -3.49
C TYR A 10 -24.81 9.25 -4.99
N LEU A 11 -23.60 9.33 -5.56
CA LEU A 11 -23.41 9.52 -7.00
C LEU A 11 -23.85 8.30 -7.81
N SER A 12 -23.60 7.09 -7.31
CA SER A 12 -23.94 5.85 -8.02
C SER A 12 -25.41 5.47 -7.92
N GLY A 13 -26.13 5.94 -6.90
CA GLY A 13 -27.56 5.67 -6.72
C GLY A 13 -28.45 6.42 -7.71
N THR A 14 -28.02 7.59 -8.17
CA THR A 14 -28.81 8.42 -9.09
C THR A 14 -28.72 7.89 -10.52
N ASN A 15 -29.85 7.43 -11.08
CA ASN A 15 -29.97 6.93 -12.46
C ASN A 15 -29.04 5.73 -12.80
N VAL A 16 -28.81 4.82 -11.85
CA VAL A 16 -27.86 3.70 -11.98
C VAL A 16 -28.05 2.88 -13.27
N ASN A 17 -29.29 2.54 -13.62
CA ASN A 17 -29.61 1.76 -14.82
C ASN A 17 -29.23 2.49 -16.11
N GLN A 18 -29.37 3.82 -16.13
CA GLN A 18 -28.99 4.63 -17.28
C GLN A 18 -27.47 4.70 -17.40
N ARG A 19 -26.76 4.89 -16.28
CA ARG A 19 -25.28 4.93 -16.23
C ARG A 19 -24.66 3.61 -16.69
N LEU A 20 -25.20 2.48 -16.24
CA LEU A 20 -24.72 1.15 -16.59
C LEU A 20 -24.97 0.82 -18.07
N ARG A 21 -26.09 1.30 -18.66
CA ARG A 21 -26.37 1.11 -20.10
C ARG A 21 -25.34 1.80 -20.99
N TYR A 22 -24.85 2.99 -20.62
CA TYR A 22 -23.83 3.71 -21.40
C TYR A 22 -22.53 2.92 -21.54
N VAL A 23 -22.18 2.11 -20.54
CA VAL A 23 -20.93 1.35 -20.52
C VAL A 23 -21.14 -0.12 -20.88
N GLN A 24 -22.38 -0.60 -20.97
CA GLN A 24 -22.72 -2.00 -21.23
C GLN A 24 -21.99 -2.60 -22.42
N ASP A 25 -22.05 -1.96 -23.58
CA ASP A 25 -21.40 -2.46 -24.80
C ASP A 25 -19.88 -2.53 -24.66
N SER A 26 -19.27 -1.52 -24.03
CA SER A 26 -17.83 -1.49 -23.80
C SER A 26 -17.43 -2.56 -22.78
N PHE A 27 -18.16 -2.67 -21.68
CA PHE A 27 -17.88 -3.62 -20.60
C PHE A 27 -18.04 -5.07 -21.08
N MET A 28 -19.07 -5.36 -21.87
CA MET A 28 -19.29 -6.66 -22.49
C MET A 28 -18.18 -7.03 -23.48
N ARG A 29 -17.72 -6.07 -24.31
CA ARG A 29 -16.61 -6.32 -25.24
C ARG A 29 -15.29 -6.62 -24.54
N TYR A 30 -15.02 -5.97 -23.40
CA TYR A 30 -13.74 -6.08 -22.72
C TYR A 30 -13.69 -7.19 -21.66
N TYR A 31 -14.77 -7.40 -20.91
CA TYR A 31 -14.81 -8.33 -19.78
C TYR A 31 -15.75 -9.52 -20.00
N GLY A 32 -16.60 -9.49 -21.03
CA GLY A 32 -17.57 -10.57 -21.31
C GLY A 32 -18.66 -10.71 -20.25
N GLN A 33 -18.87 -9.68 -19.42
CA GLN A 33 -19.86 -9.68 -18.35
C GLN A 33 -20.81 -8.50 -18.48
N ASP A 34 -22.06 -8.69 -18.06
CA ASP A 34 -23.04 -7.63 -18.03
C ASP A 34 -22.80 -6.76 -16.78
N PRO A 35 -22.49 -5.45 -16.93
CA PRO A 35 -22.33 -4.57 -15.78
C PRO A 35 -23.60 -4.44 -14.93
N MET A 36 -24.78 -4.78 -15.45
CA MET A 36 -26.04 -4.79 -14.69
C MET A 36 -26.08 -5.85 -13.58
N GLU A 37 -25.31 -6.93 -13.72
CA GLU A 37 -25.23 -8.01 -12.73
C GLU A 37 -24.14 -7.73 -11.67
N LEU A 38 -23.37 -6.66 -11.85
CA LEU A 38 -22.23 -6.33 -11.00
C LEU A 38 -22.52 -5.08 -10.14
N ASN A 39 -22.05 -5.10 -8.90
CA ASN A 39 -22.05 -3.93 -8.05
C ASN A 39 -20.84 -3.03 -8.40
N ILE A 40 -20.98 -2.24 -9.47
CA ILE A 40 -19.93 -1.35 -9.96
C ILE A 40 -20.36 0.11 -9.91
N VAL A 41 -19.39 0.97 -9.63
CA VAL A 41 -19.55 2.43 -9.74
C VAL A 41 -18.84 2.88 -11.00
N ILE A 42 -19.56 3.61 -11.84
CA ILE A 42 -19.04 4.13 -13.11
C ILE A 42 -18.89 5.65 -13.01
N ALA A 43 -17.70 6.13 -13.34
CA ALA A 43 -17.40 7.54 -13.55
C ALA A 43 -17.16 7.77 -15.05
N GLN A 44 -17.88 8.71 -15.64
CA GLN A 44 -17.80 8.99 -17.07
C GLN A 44 -17.59 10.50 -17.28
N TYR A 45 -16.50 10.85 -17.98
CA TYR A 45 -16.08 12.24 -18.16
C TYR A 45 -16.51 12.84 -19.51
N TRP A 46 -16.82 11.98 -20.48
CA TRP A 46 -17.16 12.33 -21.86
C TRP A 46 -18.30 11.42 -22.37
N ASP A 47 -19.03 11.88 -23.40
CA ASP A 47 -20.08 11.11 -24.10
C ASP A 47 -21.16 10.49 -23.20
N ALA A 48 -21.60 11.27 -22.21
CA ALA A 48 -22.60 10.89 -21.21
C ALA A 48 -23.69 11.98 -21.09
N SER A 49 -24.77 11.69 -20.34
CA SER A 49 -25.77 12.72 -20.06
C SER A 49 -25.15 13.91 -19.29
N PRO A 50 -25.59 15.16 -19.55
CA PRO A 50 -25.02 16.35 -18.90
C PRO A 50 -25.04 16.26 -17.37
N ASP A 51 -26.12 15.69 -16.81
CA ASP A 51 -26.27 15.47 -15.38
C ASP A 51 -25.22 14.47 -14.84
N LEU A 52 -24.96 13.38 -15.58
CA LEU A 52 -23.96 12.37 -15.22
C LEU A 52 -22.54 12.93 -15.22
N ILE A 53 -22.21 13.75 -16.23
CA ILE A 53 -20.92 14.42 -16.32
C ILE A 53 -20.78 15.38 -15.14
N ARG A 54 -21.78 16.23 -14.86
CA ARG A 54 -21.76 17.17 -13.75
C ARG A 54 -21.56 16.46 -12.40
N ASP A 55 -22.29 15.39 -12.15
CA ASP A 55 -22.18 14.58 -10.94
C ASP A 55 -20.77 13.97 -10.80
N THR A 56 -20.22 13.44 -11.90
CA THR A 56 -18.87 12.86 -11.93
C THR A 56 -17.80 13.91 -11.61
N TRP A 57 -17.91 15.11 -12.17
CA TRP A 57 -16.98 16.21 -11.93
C TRP A 57 -17.07 16.76 -10.49
N ILE A 58 -18.28 16.88 -9.93
CA ILE A 58 -18.46 17.28 -8.53
C ILE A 58 -17.87 16.20 -7.61
N GLY A 59 -18.16 14.94 -7.90
CA GLY A 59 -17.64 13.79 -7.17
C GLY A 59 -16.13 13.76 -7.16
N ILE A 60 -15.50 13.79 -8.33
CA ILE A 60 -14.04 13.75 -8.45
C ILE A 60 -13.40 14.95 -7.74
N GLY A 61 -13.94 16.16 -7.90
CA GLY A 61 -13.41 17.37 -7.27
C GLY A 61 -13.46 17.30 -5.75
N LEU A 62 -14.60 16.92 -5.19
CA LEU A 62 -14.78 16.78 -3.75
C LEU A 62 -13.85 15.70 -3.18
N LEU A 63 -13.73 14.56 -3.87
CA LEU A 63 -12.88 13.44 -3.46
C LEU A 63 -11.39 13.79 -3.54
N SER A 64 -11.01 14.60 -4.53
CA SER A 64 -9.67 15.16 -4.66
C SER A 64 -9.34 16.05 -3.46
N ILE A 65 -10.20 17.01 -3.13
CA ILE A 65 -10.00 17.94 -2.02
C ILE A 65 -9.80 17.17 -0.70
N VAL A 66 -10.67 16.20 -0.41
CA VAL A 66 -10.56 15.40 0.81
C VAL A 66 -9.29 14.55 0.84
N SER A 67 -8.88 13.99 -0.31
CA SER A 67 -7.65 13.21 -0.42
C SER A 67 -6.41 14.08 -0.17
N PHE A 68 -6.34 15.26 -0.80
CA PHE A 68 -5.26 16.21 -0.58
C PHE A 68 -5.22 16.73 0.86
N ALA A 69 -6.37 17.08 1.44
CA ALA A 69 -6.45 17.48 2.85
C ALA A 69 -5.94 16.37 3.78
N SER A 70 -6.31 15.12 3.52
CA SER A 70 -5.85 13.96 4.30
C SER A 70 -4.33 13.78 4.21
N LEU A 71 -3.75 13.89 3.02
CA LEU A 71 -2.29 13.83 2.82
C LEU A 71 -1.57 14.96 3.57
N LEU A 72 -2.09 16.19 3.50
CA LEU A 72 -1.52 17.32 4.24
C LEU A 72 -1.57 17.08 5.75
N ILE A 73 -2.70 16.60 6.27
CA ILE A 73 -2.86 16.27 7.69
C ILE A 73 -1.83 15.20 8.10
N ILE A 74 -1.65 14.13 7.32
CA ILE A 74 -0.66 13.08 7.62
C ILE A 74 0.76 13.67 7.69
N VAL A 75 1.12 14.56 6.76
CA VAL A 75 2.44 15.22 6.74
C VAL A 75 2.60 16.15 7.95
N LEU A 76 1.58 16.94 8.28
CA LEU A 76 1.60 17.87 9.42
C LEU A 76 1.70 17.11 10.74
N PHE A 77 0.92 16.05 10.95
CA PHE A 77 1.03 15.20 12.13
C PHE A 77 2.39 14.49 12.17
N GLY A 78 2.90 14.01 11.03
CA GLY A 78 4.24 13.44 10.95
C GLY A 78 5.32 14.42 11.44
N PHE A 79 5.24 15.68 10.99
CA PHE A 79 6.14 16.74 11.44
C PHE A 79 5.97 17.07 12.92
N LEU A 80 4.73 17.19 13.39
CA LEU A 80 4.41 17.50 14.78
C LEU A 80 4.94 16.42 15.73
N ILE A 81 4.73 15.15 15.38
CA ILE A 81 5.20 13.99 16.14
C ILE A 81 6.73 13.99 16.21
N VAL A 82 7.43 14.23 15.10
CA VAL A 82 8.90 14.31 15.08
C VAL A 82 9.40 15.49 15.91
N SER A 83 8.73 16.63 15.85
CA SER A 83 9.06 17.82 16.63
C SER A 83 8.86 17.61 18.13
N GLU A 84 7.73 17.03 18.54
CA GLU A 84 7.42 16.76 19.93
C GLU A 84 8.33 15.69 20.51
N LEU A 85 8.64 14.65 19.74
CA LEU A 85 9.59 13.64 20.15
C LEU A 85 10.97 14.25 20.43
N ARG A 86 11.41 15.21 19.60
CA ARG A 86 12.67 15.96 19.80
C ARG A 86 12.69 16.72 21.13
N ASN A 87 11.55 17.21 21.60
CA ASN A 87 11.42 17.90 22.89
C ASN A 87 11.40 16.92 24.07
N GLN A 88 10.62 15.84 23.99
CA GLN A 88 10.47 14.82 25.04
C GLN A 88 11.75 13.99 25.25
N ILE A 89 12.57 13.88 24.20
CA ILE A 89 13.89 13.24 24.19
C ILE A 89 14.80 13.71 25.34
N LEU A 90 14.62 14.94 25.84
CA LEU A 90 15.44 15.52 26.92
C LEU A 90 15.26 14.82 28.27
N PHE A 91 14.13 14.12 28.49
CA PHE A 91 13.78 13.49 29.77
C PHE A 91 13.94 11.96 29.77
N LEU A 92 14.33 11.36 28.64
CA LEU A 92 14.43 9.90 28.47
C LEU A 92 15.86 9.38 28.63
N SER A 93 15.99 8.16 29.16
CA SER A 93 17.28 7.45 29.17
C SER A 93 17.84 7.27 27.75
N ALA A 94 19.16 7.30 27.60
CA ALA A 94 19.81 7.26 26.29
C ALA A 94 19.39 6.05 25.42
N ASN A 95 19.11 4.90 26.05
CA ASN A 95 18.70 3.69 25.34
C ASN A 95 17.23 3.74 24.89
N THR A 96 16.32 4.12 25.79
CA THR A 96 14.88 4.24 25.47
C THR A 96 14.65 5.36 24.45
N ARG A 97 15.38 6.48 24.57
CA ARG A 97 15.38 7.59 23.63
C ARG A 97 15.68 7.14 22.21
N ARG A 98 16.74 6.34 22.04
CA ARG A 98 17.18 5.84 20.73
C ARG A 98 16.13 4.92 20.10
N GLN A 99 15.53 4.04 20.89
CA GLN A 99 14.51 3.10 20.41
C GLN A 99 13.22 3.81 20.00
N GLN A 100 12.70 4.72 20.84
CA GLN A 100 11.49 5.50 20.55
C GLN A 100 11.68 6.37 19.30
N THR A 101 12.83 7.03 19.16
CA THR A 101 13.15 7.84 17.97
C THR A 101 13.16 7.02 16.69
N GLN A 102 13.77 5.83 16.74
CA GLN A 102 13.81 4.94 15.58
C GLN A 102 12.44 4.41 15.21
N LEU A 103 11.58 4.05 16.18
CA LEU A 103 10.22 3.57 15.95
C LEU A 103 9.30 4.65 15.41
N THR A 104 9.44 5.90 15.84
CA THR A 104 8.64 7.00 15.32
C THR A 104 9.05 7.38 13.91
N ILE A 105 10.35 7.52 13.64
CA ILE A 105 10.85 7.80 12.28
C ILE A 105 10.45 6.66 11.32
N ALA A 106 10.58 5.43 11.80
CA ALA A 106 10.10 4.25 11.12
C ALA A 106 8.62 4.32 10.73
N LEU A 107 7.75 4.65 11.68
CA LEU A 107 6.31 4.75 11.46
C LEU A 107 5.99 5.84 10.43
N VAL A 108 6.68 6.99 10.48
CA VAL A 108 6.51 8.08 9.52
C VAL A 108 6.94 7.65 8.11
N ILE A 109 8.13 7.06 7.96
CA ILE A 109 8.62 6.62 6.64
C ILE A 109 7.77 5.46 6.09
N GLN A 110 7.38 4.52 6.96
CA GLN A 110 6.45 3.44 6.61
C GLN A 110 5.09 3.99 6.19
N THR A 111 4.62 5.10 6.73
CA THR A 111 3.33 5.67 6.28
C THR A 111 3.47 6.34 4.92
N ILE A 112 4.56 7.08 4.69
CA ILE A 112 4.77 7.83 3.45
C ILE A 112 5.04 6.90 2.27
N THR A 113 5.85 5.86 2.45
CA THR A 113 6.30 4.98 1.36
C THR A 113 5.16 4.27 0.59
N PRO A 114 4.25 3.51 1.24
CA PRO A 114 3.10 2.88 0.59
C PRO A 114 2.09 3.93 0.13
N THR A 115 1.96 5.07 0.83
CA THR A 115 1.10 6.16 0.37
C THR A 115 1.56 6.66 -0.99
N VAL A 116 2.85 6.94 -1.18
CA VAL A 116 3.38 7.37 -2.49
C VAL A 116 3.25 6.25 -3.53
N ALA A 117 3.61 5.01 -3.16
CA ALA A 117 3.59 3.87 -4.07
C ALA A 117 2.19 3.51 -4.59
N CYS A 118 1.14 3.71 -3.78
CA CYS A 118 -0.25 3.42 -4.15
C CYS A 118 -1.00 4.65 -4.64
N PHE A 119 -0.70 5.85 -4.12
CA PHE A 119 -1.37 7.07 -4.55
C PHE A 119 -1.02 7.45 -5.98
N LEU A 120 0.24 7.29 -6.40
CA LEU A 120 0.65 7.56 -7.79
C LEU A 120 -0.15 6.76 -8.83
N PRO A 121 -0.17 5.41 -8.81
CA PRO A 121 -0.91 4.64 -9.80
C PRO A 121 -2.43 4.87 -9.73
N CYS A 122 -2.99 5.10 -8.55
CA CYS A 122 -4.40 5.43 -8.39
C CYS A 122 -4.73 6.82 -8.95
N PHE A 123 -3.89 7.82 -8.66
CA PHE A 123 -4.02 9.19 -9.17
C PHE A 123 -4.00 9.18 -10.70
N PHE A 124 -2.98 8.56 -11.30
CA PHE A 124 -2.92 8.51 -12.76
C PHE A 124 -4.12 7.77 -13.36
N SER A 125 -4.55 6.65 -12.79
CA SER A 125 -5.73 5.89 -13.26
C SER A 125 -7.02 6.72 -13.21
N TRP A 126 -7.16 7.62 -12.22
CA TRP A 126 -8.33 8.48 -12.05
C TRP A 126 -8.32 9.73 -12.93
N TYR A 127 -7.17 10.38 -13.10
CA TYR A 127 -7.09 11.65 -13.85
C TYR A 127 -6.78 11.46 -15.33
N GLN A 128 -6.18 10.33 -15.74
CA GLN A 128 -5.91 10.03 -17.15
C GLN A 128 -7.16 10.17 -18.05
N PRO A 129 -8.36 9.64 -17.69
CA PRO A 129 -9.56 9.80 -18.51
C PRO A 129 -10.01 11.26 -18.64
N MET A 130 -9.71 12.12 -17.67
CA MET A 130 -10.06 13.55 -17.71
C MET A 130 -9.29 14.30 -18.81
N PHE A 131 -8.04 13.90 -19.06
CA PHE A 131 -7.20 14.51 -20.09
C PHE A 131 -7.40 13.88 -21.49
N GLY A 132 -8.32 12.91 -21.63
CA GLY A 132 -8.53 12.19 -22.90
C GLY A 132 -7.33 11.33 -23.32
N ILE A 133 -6.40 11.05 -22.41
CA ILE A 133 -5.20 10.27 -22.71
C ILE A 133 -5.58 8.78 -22.73
N ASN A 134 -5.46 8.16 -23.90
CA ASN A 134 -5.81 6.75 -24.08
C ASN A 134 -4.55 5.86 -23.97
N VAL A 135 -4.00 5.71 -22.75
CA VAL A 135 -2.88 4.76 -22.48
C VAL A 135 -3.36 3.30 -22.34
N GLY A 136 -4.62 3.04 -22.72
CA GLY A 136 -5.23 1.71 -22.66
C GLY A 136 -5.40 1.19 -21.23
N GLN A 137 -5.62 -0.11 -21.10
CA GLN A 137 -5.88 -0.79 -19.82
C GLN A 137 -4.63 -0.98 -18.95
N TRP A 138 -3.44 -0.67 -19.47
CA TRP A 138 -2.18 -0.98 -18.80
C TRP A 138 -2.06 -0.24 -17.46
N LEU A 139 -2.45 1.04 -17.41
CA LEU A 139 -2.47 1.81 -16.17
C LEU A 139 -3.46 1.22 -15.17
N GLN A 140 -4.69 0.91 -15.61
CA GLN A 140 -5.75 0.41 -14.74
C GLN A 140 -5.41 -0.98 -14.16
N ASN A 141 -4.87 -1.87 -14.99
CA ASN A 141 -4.41 -3.19 -14.59
C ASN A 141 -3.21 -3.10 -13.63
N THR A 142 -2.25 -2.23 -13.92
CA THR A 142 -1.08 -2.02 -13.04
C THR A 142 -1.52 -1.48 -11.69
N SER A 143 -2.41 -0.50 -11.64
CA SER A 143 -2.97 0.02 -10.38
C SER A 143 -3.69 -1.07 -9.60
N SER A 144 -4.48 -1.91 -10.27
CA SER A 144 -5.16 -3.04 -9.64
C SER A 144 -4.18 -4.05 -9.03
N ILE A 145 -3.14 -4.45 -9.77
CA ILE A 145 -2.10 -5.37 -9.30
C ILE A 145 -1.37 -4.81 -8.09
N VAL A 146 -0.96 -3.53 -8.14
CA VAL A 146 -0.27 -2.86 -7.02
C VAL A 146 -1.15 -2.83 -5.77
N MET A 147 -2.45 -2.56 -5.93
CA MET A 147 -3.40 -2.58 -4.82
C MET A 147 -3.61 -4.00 -4.25
N SER A 148 -3.68 -5.03 -5.10
CA SER A 148 -3.77 -6.42 -4.65
C SER A 148 -2.51 -6.89 -3.92
N MET A 149 -1.34 -6.36 -4.29
CA MET A 149 -0.06 -6.68 -3.65
C MET A 149 0.20 -5.86 -2.37
N PHE A 150 -0.64 -4.88 -2.05
CA PHE A 150 -0.51 -4.02 -0.88
C PHE A 150 -0.27 -4.78 0.44
N PRO A 151 -0.99 -5.88 0.75
CA PRO A 151 -0.78 -6.65 1.98
C PRO A 151 0.62 -7.24 2.12
N VAL A 152 1.33 -7.42 1.01
CA VAL A 152 2.70 -7.93 0.97
C VAL A 152 3.72 -6.78 0.96
N ILE A 153 3.43 -5.71 0.21
CA ILE A 153 4.31 -4.54 0.07
C ILE A 153 4.48 -3.80 1.40
N ASP A 154 3.42 -3.64 2.19
CA ASP A 154 3.47 -2.88 3.44
C ASP A 154 4.45 -3.50 4.47
N PRO A 155 4.38 -4.80 4.81
CA PRO A 155 5.37 -5.44 5.69
C PRO A 155 6.79 -5.40 5.14
N LEU A 156 6.97 -5.62 3.83
CA LEU A 156 8.28 -5.59 3.19
C LEU A 156 8.91 -4.20 3.26
N SER A 157 8.14 -3.16 2.96
CA SER A 157 8.56 -1.76 3.04
C SER A 157 9.07 -1.44 4.45
N THR A 158 8.34 -1.84 5.48
CA THR A 158 8.74 -1.67 6.90
C THR A 158 10.05 -2.36 7.21
N ILE A 159 10.23 -3.60 6.75
CA ILE A 159 11.48 -4.35 6.96
C ILE A 159 12.67 -3.66 6.28
N PHE A 160 12.49 -3.11 5.08
CA PHE A 160 13.55 -2.40 4.33
C PHE A 160 13.87 -1.02 4.89
N VAL A 161 12.88 -0.33 5.46
CA VAL A 161 13.03 1.01 6.02
C VAL A 161 13.66 0.96 7.41
N LEU A 162 13.26 0.03 8.28
CA LEU A 162 13.74 -0.02 9.67
C LEU A 162 15.12 -0.67 9.78
N PRO A 163 16.18 0.07 10.13
CA PRO A 163 17.53 -0.49 10.25
C PRO A 163 17.59 -1.63 11.28
N THR A 164 16.77 -1.55 12.33
CA THR A 164 16.66 -2.53 13.40
C THR A 164 16.10 -3.86 12.89
N PHE A 165 15.04 -3.82 12.06
CA PHE A 165 14.49 -5.03 11.44
C PHE A 165 15.44 -5.61 10.42
N ARG A 166 16.10 -4.80 9.58
CA ARG A 166 17.12 -5.29 8.64
C ARG A 166 18.24 -6.07 9.34
N ARG A 167 18.70 -5.58 10.50
CA ARG A 167 19.72 -6.26 11.30
C ARG A 167 19.21 -7.60 11.85
N GLN A 168 17.99 -7.64 12.36
CA GLN A 168 17.38 -8.87 12.86
C GLN A 168 17.16 -9.89 11.74
N VAL A 169 16.62 -9.47 10.59
CA VAL A 169 16.42 -10.34 9.42
C VAL A 169 17.75 -10.89 8.91
N LYS A 170 18.77 -10.04 8.79
CA LYS A 170 20.13 -10.50 8.45
C LYS A 170 20.64 -11.52 9.48
N ASN A 171 20.52 -11.22 10.78
CA ASN A 171 20.99 -12.13 11.82
C ASN A 171 20.29 -13.49 11.78
N VAL A 172 18.97 -13.52 11.56
CA VAL A 172 18.22 -14.76 11.39
C VAL A 172 18.70 -15.49 10.13
N LEU A 173 18.73 -14.83 8.98
CA LEU A 173 19.11 -15.44 7.70
C LEU A 173 20.56 -15.99 7.71
N PHE A 174 21.51 -15.23 8.27
CA PHE A 174 22.91 -15.63 8.39
C PHE A 174 23.16 -16.66 9.50
N ARG A 175 22.35 -16.70 10.57
CA ARG A 175 22.40 -17.79 11.57
C ARG A 175 21.90 -19.10 10.99
N THR A 176 20.83 -19.08 10.19
CA THR A 176 20.35 -20.28 9.48
C THR A 176 21.37 -20.77 8.45
N ALA A 177 22.09 -19.84 7.80
CA ALA A 177 23.20 -20.18 6.89
C ALA A 177 24.40 -20.81 7.62
N LYS A 178 24.83 -20.26 8.76
CA LYS A 178 25.91 -20.85 9.59
C LYS A 178 25.52 -22.21 10.20
N SER A 179 24.25 -22.40 10.55
CA SER A 179 23.76 -23.67 11.11
C SER A 179 23.77 -24.80 10.08
N LYS A 180 23.56 -24.51 8.78
CA LYS A 180 23.67 -25.50 7.70
C LYS A 180 25.12 -25.91 7.40
N THR A 181 26.10 -25.03 7.63
CA THR A 181 27.52 -25.34 7.34
C THR A 181 28.17 -26.24 8.40
N ASN A 182 27.71 -26.20 9.66
CA ASN A 182 28.31 -26.99 10.74
C ASN A 182 27.82 -28.45 10.83
N SER A 183 26.84 -28.86 10.01
CA SER A 183 26.34 -30.25 9.99
C SER A 183 27.06 -31.14 8.97
N ALA A 184 28.06 -30.63 8.24
CA ALA A 184 28.78 -31.39 7.21
C ALA A 184 30.19 -31.88 7.63
N THR A 185 30.63 -31.64 8.87
CA THR A 185 31.96 -32.10 9.32
C THR A 185 31.88 -32.73 10.71
N THR A 186 31.41 -33.98 10.77
CA THR A 186 31.70 -34.87 11.90
C THR A 186 32.90 -35.73 11.53
N PRO A 187 34.09 -35.56 12.14
CA PRO A 187 35.10 -36.61 12.07
C PRO A 187 34.67 -37.73 13.03
N SER A 188 34.44 -38.90 12.45
CA SER A 188 34.34 -40.18 13.16
C SER A 188 35.55 -40.36 14.07
N ARG A 189 35.35 -40.21 15.38
CA ARG A 189 36.34 -40.57 16.40
C ARG A 189 36.14 -42.06 16.70
N ALA A 190 36.94 -42.89 16.06
CA ALA A 190 37.02 -44.31 16.35
C ALA A 190 37.48 -44.53 17.81
N THR A 191 36.59 -45.11 18.61
CA THR A 191 36.86 -45.65 19.94
C THR A 191 37.90 -46.77 19.82
N ARG A 192 39.07 -46.60 20.45
CA ARG A 192 40.03 -47.69 20.62
C ARG A 192 39.92 -48.19 22.06
N THR A 193 39.20 -49.29 22.21
CA THR A 193 39.09 -50.09 23.43
C THR A 193 40.26 -51.07 23.54
N ASN A 194 40.49 -51.55 24.78
CA ASN A 194 41.31 -52.69 25.21
C ASN A 194 42.71 -52.32 25.73
N ALA A 195 43.25 -52.92 26.79
CA ALA A 195 42.76 -53.71 27.93
C ALA A 195 43.98 -53.85 28.87
N THR A 196 43.72 -54.10 30.15
CA THR A 196 44.65 -54.42 31.25
C THR A 196 45.68 -55.53 30.93
N CYS A 197 46.91 -55.44 31.48
CA CYS A 197 47.49 -56.35 32.50
C CYS A 197 49.04 -56.48 32.40
N PHE A 198 49.67 -56.61 33.59
CA PHE A 198 51.08 -56.80 33.99
C PHE A 198 52.02 -55.59 33.91
#